data_AF-A0A1E7IXF6-F1
#
_entry.id   AF-A0A1E7IXF6-F1
#
_cell.length_a   1.000
_cell.length_b   1.000
_cell.length_c   1.000
_cell.angle_alpha   90.00
_cell.angle_beta   90.00
_cell.angle_gamma   90.00
#
_symmetry.space_group_name_H-M   'P 1'
#
loop_
_entity.id
_entity.type
_entity.pdbx_description
1 polymer ?
#
loop_
_entity_poly.entity_id
_entity_poly.type
_entity_poly.pdbx_seq_one_letter_code
_entity_poly.pdbx_strand_id
1 'polypeptide(L)'
;MNSIVRKRFDTIEALLIENPVIISYEVLRCEIAPSDGKLRIKAVLSDGGTLELFEYVAESGGHIHLLKYSFHWQDAQAKLKRRWDNAPHYPNLPNAPHHIHFEDGLVQETTDVPDVFSVIEQIEAALK
;
A
#
# COMPACT_ATOMS: atom_id res chain seq x y z
N MET A 1 8.34 -7.01 21.09
CA MET A 1 8.08 -6.79 19.66
C MET A 1 6.68 -7.31 19.36
N ASN A 2 5.81 -6.52 18.75
CA ASN A 2 4.42 -6.92 18.50
C ASN A 2 4.37 -8.04 17.45
N SER A 3 3.91 -9.24 17.84
CA SER A 3 3.89 -10.41 16.96
C SER A 3 2.81 -10.34 15.89
N ILE A 4 1.73 -9.59 16.12
CA ILE A 4 0.62 -9.44 15.17
C ILE A 4 1.03 -8.48 14.05
N VAL A 5 1.64 -7.35 14.41
CA VAL A 5 2.23 -6.42 13.43
C VAL A 5 3.30 -7.13 12.60
N ARG A 6 4.20 -7.88 13.26
CA ARG A 6 5.20 -8.70 12.55
C ARG A 6 4.55 -9.66 11.57
N LYS A 7 3.55 -10.44 12.02
CA LYS A 7 2.85 -11.39 11.16
C LYS A 7 2.21 -10.72 9.94
N ARG A 8 1.59 -9.54 10.10
CA ARG A 8 1.05 -8.79 8.95
C ARG A 8 2.16 -8.44 7.95
N PHE A 9 3.28 -7.90 8.41
CA PHE A 9 4.38 -7.50 7.53
C PHE A 9 5.01 -8.71 6.83
N ASP A 10 5.21 -9.82 7.55
CA ASP A 10 5.69 -11.07 6.97
C ASP A 10 4.70 -11.61 5.90
N THR A 11 3.38 -11.48 6.11
CA THR A 11 2.36 -11.87 5.12
C THR A 11 2.41 -10.96 3.87
N ILE A 12 2.66 -9.66 4.03
CA ILE A 12 2.82 -8.74 2.88
C ILE A 12 4.05 -9.14 2.06
N GLU A 13 5.19 -9.38 2.71
CA GLU A 13 6.42 -9.81 2.02
C GLU A 13 6.24 -11.17 1.33
N ALA A 14 5.58 -12.13 1.98
CA ALA A 14 5.26 -13.42 1.38
C ALA A 14 4.39 -13.28 0.12
N LEU A 15 3.36 -12.42 0.15
CA LEU A 15 2.54 -12.17 -1.02
C LEU A 15 3.36 -11.58 -2.18
N LEU A 16 4.28 -10.66 -1.90
CA LEU A 16 5.16 -10.10 -2.92
C LEU A 16 6.09 -11.15 -3.54
N ILE A 17 6.54 -12.15 -2.77
CA ILE A 17 7.38 -13.26 -3.27
C ILE A 17 6.56 -14.21 -4.16
N GLU A 18 5.32 -14.50 -3.77
CA GLU A 18 4.47 -15.47 -4.46
C GLU A 18 3.79 -14.89 -5.71
N ASN A 19 3.73 -13.57 -5.83
CA ASN A 19 3.01 -12.90 -6.91
C ASN A 19 3.80 -12.90 -8.22
N PRO A 20 3.25 -13.47 -9.32
CA PRO A 20 3.98 -13.64 -10.59
C PRO A 20 4.28 -12.32 -11.33
N VAL A 21 3.61 -11.21 -11.00
CA VAL A 21 3.88 -9.91 -11.62
C VAL A 21 4.90 -9.08 -10.85
N ILE A 22 5.35 -9.56 -9.69
CA ILE A 22 6.41 -8.94 -8.90
C ILE A 22 7.75 -9.58 -9.26
N ILE A 23 8.67 -8.78 -9.80
CA ILE A 23 10.01 -9.24 -10.21
C ILE A 23 11.00 -9.21 -9.05
N SER A 24 10.91 -8.17 -8.22
CA SER A 24 11.74 -7.99 -7.04
C SER A 24 11.11 -6.97 -6.11
N TYR A 25 11.52 -6.96 -4.84
CA TYR A 25 11.17 -5.89 -3.91
C TYR A 25 12.33 -5.57 -2.97
N GLU A 26 12.28 -4.37 -2.40
CA GLU A 26 13.19 -3.86 -1.40
C GLU A 26 12.39 -3.32 -0.21
N VAL A 27 12.75 -3.76 1.00
CA VAL A 27 12.20 -3.19 2.25
C VAL A 27 12.99 -1.93 2.60
N LEU A 28 12.40 -0.77 2.31
CA LEU A 28 12.99 0.54 2.61
C LEU A 28 12.89 0.93 4.09
N ARG A 29 11.87 0.41 4.79
CA ARG A 29 11.66 0.64 6.23
C ARG A 29 10.85 -0.50 6.83
N CYS A 30 11.29 -1.02 7.97
CA CYS A 30 10.51 -1.90 8.81
C CYS A 30 10.77 -1.56 10.28
N GLU A 31 9.76 -1.01 10.95
CA GLU A 31 9.79 -0.67 12.37
C GLU A 31 8.62 -1.35 13.07
N ILE A 32 8.91 -2.05 14.17
CA ILE A 32 7.88 -2.71 14.98
C ILE A 32 8.08 -2.29 16.44
N ALA A 33 7.15 -1.49 16.95
CA ALA A 33 7.05 -1.10 18.34
C ALA A 33 6.14 -2.07 19.11
N PRO A 34 5.93 -1.88 20.43
CA PRO A 34 5.02 -2.72 21.21
C PRO A 34 3.56 -2.66 20.76
N SER A 35 3.09 -1.50 20.28
CA SER A 35 1.67 -1.25 19.93
C SER A 35 1.44 -0.83 18.48
N ASP A 36 2.51 -0.65 17.69
CA ASP A 36 2.41 -0.15 16.33
C ASP A 36 3.58 -0.63 15.47
N GLY A 37 3.50 -0.35 14.17
CA GLY A 37 4.64 -0.53 13.27
C GLY A 37 4.46 0.16 11.93
N LYS A 38 5.58 0.34 11.25
CA LYS A 38 5.67 0.96 9.93
C LYS A 38 6.39 0.05 8.96
N LEU A 39 5.81 -0.12 7.79
CA LEU A 39 6.41 -0.85 6.69
C LEU A 39 6.47 0.07 5.47
N ARG A 40 7.63 0.11 4.80
CA ARG A 40 7.78 0.73 3.48
C ARG A 40 8.52 -0.22 2.57
N ILE A 41 7.90 -0.57 1.44
CA ILE A 41 8.45 -1.48 0.44
C ILE A 41 8.39 -0.80 -0.93
N LYS A 42 9.40 -1.03 -1.76
CA LYS A 42 9.36 -0.72 -3.19
C LYS A 42 9.52 -2.00 -3.99
N ALA A 43 8.58 -2.27 -4.90
CA ALA A 43 8.58 -3.43 -5.78
C ALA A 43 8.73 -3.02 -7.25
N VAL A 44 9.39 -3.87 -8.02
CA VAL A 44 9.50 -3.79 -9.49
C VAL A 44 8.51 -4.77 -10.10
N LEU A 45 7.72 -4.28 -11.05
CA LEU A 45 6.65 -5.03 -11.71
C LEU A 45 7.13 -5.64 -13.04
N SER A 46 6.44 -6.67 -13.53
CA SER A 46 6.78 -7.42 -14.74
C SER A 46 6.72 -6.60 -16.04
N ASP A 47 5.95 -5.50 -16.05
CA ASP A 47 5.86 -4.54 -17.14
C ASP A 47 6.97 -3.46 -17.09
N GLY A 48 7.87 -3.54 -16.11
CA GLY A 48 8.91 -2.54 -15.84
C GLY A 48 8.44 -1.38 -14.97
N GLY A 49 7.17 -1.36 -14.55
CA GLY A 49 6.63 -0.40 -13.60
C GLY A 49 7.10 -0.61 -12.17
N THR A 50 6.61 0.23 -11.27
CA THR A 50 6.94 0.16 -9.84
C THR A 50 5.72 0.30 -8.95
N LEU A 51 5.75 -0.40 -7.82
CA LEU A 51 4.78 -0.27 -6.73
C LEU A 51 5.51 0.14 -5.45
N GLU A 52 5.18 1.29 -4.89
CA GLU A 52 5.63 1.68 -3.55
C GLU A 52 4.49 1.52 -2.55
N LEU A 53 4.74 0.76 -1.49
CA LEU A 53 3.80 0.48 -0.41
C LEU A 53 4.31 1.12 0.87
N PHE A 54 3.46 1.90 1.53
CA PHE A 54 3.69 2.38 2.88
C PHE A 54 2.46 2.10 3.74
N GLU A 55 2.67 1.48 4.89
CA GLU A 55 1.66 1.35 5.94
C GLU A 55 2.23 1.79 7.30
N TYR A 56 1.40 2.50 8.07
CA TYR A 56 1.56 2.69 9.50
C TYR A 56 0.33 2.10 10.18
N VAL A 57 0.56 1.08 10.99
CA VAL A 57 -0.49 0.32 11.67
C VAL A 57 -0.35 0.41 13.18
N ALA A 58 -1.47 0.41 13.88
CA ALA A 58 -1.52 0.15 15.32
C ALA A 58 -2.20 -1.19 15.59
N GLU A 59 -1.80 -1.85 16.67
CA GLU A 59 -2.44 -3.06 17.16
C GLU A 59 -3.18 -2.75 18.47
N SER A 60 -4.44 -3.18 18.55
CA SER A 60 -5.24 -3.09 19.75
C SER A 60 -6.22 -4.26 19.80
N GLY A 61 -6.30 -4.94 20.94
CA GLY A 61 -7.24 -6.04 21.15
C GLY A 61 -7.05 -7.23 20.20
N GLY A 62 -5.84 -7.44 19.68
CA GLY A 62 -5.55 -8.49 18.69
C GLY A 62 -5.85 -8.10 17.24
N HIS A 63 -6.25 -6.86 16.99
CA HIS A 63 -6.63 -6.36 15.67
C HIS A 63 -5.67 -5.29 15.15
N ILE A 64 -5.42 -5.32 13.84
CA ILE A 64 -4.65 -4.29 13.15
C ILE A 64 -5.56 -3.15 12.71
N HIS A 65 -5.16 -1.93 13.01
CA HIS A 65 -5.78 -0.70 12.56
C HIS A 65 -4.81 0.04 11.62
N LEU A 66 -5.22 0.25 10.37
CA LEU A 66 -4.45 1.02 9.40
C LEU A 66 -4.60 2.52 9.67
N LEU A 67 -3.55 3.17 10.18
CA LEU A 67 -3.58 4.58 10.59
C LEU A 67 -3.16 5.50 9.45
N LYS A 68 -2.09 5.15 8.74
CA LYS A 68 -1.63 5.87 7.55
C LYS A 68 -1.23 4.89 6.47
N TYR A 69 -1.48 5.24 5.21
CA TYR A 69 -1.01 4.45 4.09
C TYR A 69 -0.74 5.32 2.87
N SER A 70 0.13 4.82 2.02
CA SER A 70 0.30 5.32 0.66
C SER A 70 0.69 4.16 -0.23
N PHE A 71 -0.14 3.85 -1.21
CA PHE A 71 0.10 2.82 -2.20
C PHE A 71 0.20 3.49 -3.56
N HIS A 72 1.39 3.49 -4.16
CA HIS A 72 1.70 4.29 -5.33
C HIS A 72 2.16 3.38 -6.47
N TRP A 73 1.33 3.26 -7.51
CA TRP A 73 1.59 2.43 -8.68
C TRP A 73 1.93 3.29 -9.90
N GLN A 74 3.08 3.00 -10.53
CA GLN A 74 3.58 3.67 -11.72
C GLN A 74 3.91 2.68 -12.83
N ASP A 75 3.80 3.13 -14.07
CA ASP A 75 4.30 2.41 -15.25
C ASP A 75 5.84 2.54 -15.39
N ALA A 76 6.38 1.88 -16.42
CA ALA A 76 7.81 1.89 -16.74
C ALA A 76 8.38 3.28 -17.11
N GLN A 77 7.52 4.26 -17.39
CA GLN A 77 7.90 5.65 -17.64
C GLN A 77 7.74 6.53 -16.39
N ALA A 78 7.51 5.92 -15.22
CA ALA A 78 7.23 6.58 -13.95
C ALA A 78 5.95 7.43 -13.97
N LYS A 79 5.02 7.20 -14.90
CA LYS A 79 3.71 7.86 -14.91
C LYS A 79 2.81 7.16 -13.90
N LEU A 80 2.04 7.96 -13.15
CA LEU A 80 1.06 7.46 -12.20
C LEU A 80 -0.02 6.64 -12.92
N LYS A 81 -0.20 5.39 -12.51
CA LYS A 81 -1.36 4.57 -12.91
C LYS A 81 -2.50 4.74 -11.91
N ARG A 82 -2.17 4.62 -10.63
CA ARG A 82 -3.10 4.84 -9.52
C ARG A 82 -2.33 5.07 -8.23
N ARG A 83 -2.85 5.91 -7.34
CA ARG A 83 -2.34 6.02 -5.97
C ARG A 83 -3.48 6.09 -4.99
N TRP A 84 -3.36 5.34 -3.92
CA TRP A 84 -4.26 5.41 -2.78
C TRP A 84 -3.53 6.03 -1.60
N ASP A 85 -4.16 6.98 -0.91
CA ASP A 85 -3.53 7.72 0.18
C ASP A 85 -4.60 8.19 1.18
N ASN A 86 -4.18 8.38 2.43
CA ASN A 86 -5.01 8.98 3.47
C ASN A 86 -4.35 10.21 4.14
N ALA A 87 -3.35 10.82 3.50
CA ALA A 87 -2.84 12.12 3.89
C ALA A 87 -3.97 13.19 3.79
N PRO A 88 -4.10 14.10 4.76
CA PRO A 88 -5.21 15.05 4.85
C PRO A 88 -5.06 16.24 3.89
N HIS A 89 -4.69 16.00 2.64
CA HIS A 89 -4.48 17.04 1.61
C HIS A 89 -5.80 17.55 1.01
N TYR A 90 -6.86 16.74 1.05
CA TYR A 90 -8.16 17.03 0.41
C TYR A 90 -9.30 17.07 1.45
N PRO A 91 -9.32 18.05 2.37
CA PRO A 91 -10.29 18.09 3.46
C PRO A 91 -11.75 18.29 2.99
N ASN A 92 -11.94 18.76 1.76
CA ASN A 92 -13.27 19.04 1.20
C ASN A 92 -13.90 17.83 0.49
N LEU A 93 -13.19 16.71 0.36
CA LEU A 93 -13.77 15.50 -0.21
C LEU A 93 -14.76 14.86 0.79
N PRO A 94 -15.95 14.43 0.34
CA PRO A 94 -16.82 13.59 1.16
C PRO A 94 -16.04 12.32 1.53
N ASN A 95 -15.81 12.02 2.81
CA ASN A 95 -14.97 10.89 3.28
C ASN A 95 -13.45 11.11 3.30
N ALA A 96 -13.00 12.38 3.34
CA ALA A 96 -11.62 12.69 3.73
C ALA A 96 -11.25 11.97 5.05
N PRO A 97 -9.99 11.50 5.19
CA PRO A 97 -8.86 11.82 4.32
C PRO A 97 -8.61 10.78 3.21
N HIS A 98 -9.45 9.76 3.06
CA HIS A 98 -9.22 8.67 2.11
C HIS A 98 -9.54 9.09 0.68
N HIS A 99 -8.55 8.93 -0.20
CA HIS A 99 -8.70 9.34 -1.60
C HIS A 99 -7.82 8.52 -2.55
N ILE A 100 -8.20 8.55 -3.82
CA ILE A 100 -7.50 7.87 -4.92
C ILE A 100 -7.11 8.93 -5.96
N HIS A 101 -5.85 8.92 -6.36
CA HIS A 101 -5.34 9.67 -7.50
C HIS A 101 -5.34 8.80 -8.75
N PHE A 102 -5.84 9.34 -9.85
CA PHE A 102 -5.91 8.70 -11.15
C PHE A 102 -4.86 9.26 -12.13
N GLU A 103 -4.61 8.52 -13.20
CA GLU A 103 -3.61 8.84 -14.22
C GLU A 103 -3.85 10.20 -14.93
N ASP A 104 -5.10 10.66 -14.99
CA ASP A 104 -5.51 11.94 -15.57
C ASP A 104 -5.41 13.13 -14.59
N GLY A 105 -4.93 12.88 -13.36
CA GLY A 105 -4.84 13.88 -12.30
C GLY A 105 -6.12 14.07 -11.49
N LEU A 106 -7.18 13.31 -11.78
CA LEU A 106 -8.39 13.31 -10.96
C LEU A 106 -8.07 12.76 -9.57
N VAL A 107 -8.65 13.38 -8.55
CA VAL A 107 -8.63 12.89 -7.17
C VAL A 107 -10.07 12.68 -6.73
N GLN A 108 -10.39 11.46 -6.33
CA GLN A 108 -11.72 11.10 -5.83
C GLN A 108 -11.62 10.60 -4.39
N GLU A 109 -12.68 10.82 -3.64
CA GLU A 109 -12.88 10.16 -2.36
C GLU A 109 -12.99 8.65 -2.51
N THR A 110 -12.78 7.94 -1.41
CA THR A 110 -13.20 6.55 -1.30
C THR A 110 -13.76 6.27 0.09
N THR A 111 -14.89 5.57 0.15
CA THR A 111 -15.37 4.96 1.40
C THR A 111 -14.66 3.64 1.65
N ASP A 112 -14.18 2.99 0.60
CA ASP A 112 -13.51 1.72 0.64
C ASP A 112 -12.02 1.99 0.86
N VAL A 113 -11.62 1.95 2.13
CA VAL A 113 -10.21 2.04 2.52
C VAL A 113 -9.50 0.83 1.93
N PRO A 114 -8.51 1.02 1.04
CA PRO A 114 -7.84 -0.09 0.41
C PRO A 114 -7.02 -0.85 1.45
N ASP A 115 -7.04 -2.17 1.31
CA ASP A 115 -6.10 -3.05 1.97
C ASP A 115 -4.94 -3.32 0.99
N VAL A 116 -3.72 -3.42 1.50
CA VAL A 116 -2.53 -3.64 0.67
C VAL A 116 -2.65 -4.92 -0.17
N PHE A 117 -3.30 -5.96 0.38
CA PHE A 117 -3.54 -7.22 -0.32
C PHE A 117 -4.45 -7.00 -1.55
N SER A 118 -5.54 -6.25 -1.42
CA SER A 118 -6.45 -5.98 -2.56
C SER A 118 -5.83 -5.06 -3.61
N VAL A 119 -4.88 -4.21 -3.23
CA VAL A 119 -4.09 -3.41 -4.19
C VAL A 119 -3.16 -4.30 -5.00
N ILE A 120 -2.45 -5.22 -4.34
CA ILE A 120 -1.55 -6.17 -5.03
C ILE A 120 -2.35 -7.06 -5.99
N GLU A 121 -3.52 -7.56 -5.58
CA GLU A 121 -4.41 -8.34 -6.45
C GLU A 121 -4.89 -7.55 -7.67
N GLN A 122 -5.27 -6.27 -7.51
CA GLN A 122 -5.67 -5.41 -8.62
C GLN A 122 -4.53 -5.20 -9.63
N ILE A 123 -3.30 -5.03 -9.15
CA ILE A 123 -2.12 -4.85 -10.00
C ILE A 123 -1.81 -6.16 -10.75
N GLU A 124 -1.86 -7.29 -10.05
CA GLU A 124 -1.69 -8.60 -10.69
C GLU A 124 -2.73 -8.85 -11.78
N ALA A 125 -4.00 -8.57 -11.52
CA ALA A 125 -5.06 -8.72 -12.51
C ALA A 125 -4.90 -7.78 -13.72
N ALA A 126 -4.25 -6.62 -13.55
CA ALA A 126 -4.02 -5.66 -14.63
C ALA A 126 -2.79 -5.99 -15.49
N LEU A 127 -1.85 -6.80 -14.98
CA LEU A 127 -0.58 -7.13 -15.64
C LEU A 127 -0.47 -8.60 -16.10
N LYS A 128 -1.47 -9.43 -15.79
CA LYS A 128 -1.65 -10.77 -16.38
C LYS A 128 -2.27 -10.67 -17.77
#